data_AF-L7ETS5-F1
#
_entry.id   AF-L7ETS5-F1
#
_cell.length_a   1.000
_cell.length_b   1.000
_cell.length_c   1.000
_cell.angle_alpha   90.00
_cell.angle_beta   90.00
_cell.angle_gamma   90.00
#
_symmetry.space_group_name_H-M   'P 1'
#
loop_
_entity.id
_entity.type
_entity.pdbx_description
1 polymer ?
#
loop_
_entity_poly.entity_id
_entity_poly.type
_entity_poly.pdbx_seq_one_letter_code
_entity_poly.pdbx_strand_id
1 'polypeptide(L)'
;MQHEQRIIQALQAVSDPTPAKVRKTLNSLGYIDERIHGLKQEGKATRFSLDLREKGGQLCETGLAAGEESDVTVCANPATGEVAVE
;
A
#
# COMPACT_ATOMS: atom_id res chain seq x y z
N MET A 1 2.66 -3.40 -17.67
CA MET A 1 3.07 -3.67 -16.28
C MET A 1 2.16 -2.85 -15.40
N GLN A 2 1.18 -3.47 -14.75
CA GLN A 2 0.31 -2.78 -13.77
C GLN A 2 1.15 -2.48 -12.53
N HIS A 3 1.06 -1.26 -12.01
CA HIS A 3 1.85 -0.77 -10.88
C HIS A 3 1.60 -1.66 -9.64
N GLU A 4 0.33 -2.01 -9.45
CA GLU A 4 -0.21 -2.84 -8.39
C GLU A 4 0.44 -4.24 -8.38
N GLN A 5 0.56 -4.87 -9.56
CA GLN A 5 1.15 -6.21 -9.68
C GLN A 5 2.59 -6.26 -9.20
N ARG A 6 3.37 -5.19 -9.44
CA ARG A 6 4.77 -5.11 -8.98
C ARG A 6 4.85 -5.08 -7.45
N ILE A 7 3.92 -4.38 -6.81
CA ILE A 7 3.84 -4.30 -5.34
C ILE A 7 3.41 -5.66 -4.78
N ILE A 8 2.36 -6.27 -5.35
CA ILE A 8 1.86 -7.59 -4.95
C ILE A 8 2.98 -8.64 -5.02
N GLN A 9 3.68 -8.75 -6.15
CA GLN A 9 4.76 -9.73 -6.31
C GLN A 9 5.89 -9.54 -5.30
N ALA A 10 6.24 -8.30 -4.98
CA ALA A 10 7.26 -8.01 -3.97
C ALA A 10 6.81 -8.42 -2.56
N LEU A 11 5.55 -8.18 -2.22
CA LEU A 11 4.98 -8.55 -0.91
C LEU A 11 4.75 -10.06 -0.78
N GLN A 12 4.40 -10.74 -1.88
CA GLN A 12 4.29 -12.20 -1.93
C GLN A 12 5.61 -12.90 -1.63
N ALA A 13 6.73 -12.29 -2.01
CA ALA A 13 8.07 -12.80 -1.70
C ALA A 13 8.48 -12.63 -0.22
N VAL A 14 7.69 -11.90 0.60
CA VAL A 14 7.98 -11.68 2.01
C VAL A 14 7.36 -12.78 2.85
N SER A 15 8.19 -13.72 3.30
CA SER A 15 7.76 -14.70 4.32
C SER A 15 7.50 -13.99 5.65
N ASP A 16 6.28 -14.15 6.17
CA ASP A 16 5.80 -13.51 7.40
C ASP A 16 5.86 -11.97 7.31
N PRO A 17 4.83 -11.32 6.73
CA PRO A 17 4.85 -9.89 6.43
C PRO A 17 4.59 -9.04 7.67
N THR A 18 5.60 -8.87 8.52
CA THR A 18 5.54 -7.92 9.65
C THR A 18 5.62 -6.47 9.15
N PRO A 19 5.14 -5.47 9.93
CA PRO A 19 5.22 -4.06 9.56
C PRO A 19 6.63 -3.61 9.14
N ALA A 20 7.65 -4.10 9.84
CA ALA A 20 9.04 -3.79 9.52
C ALA A 20 9.49 -4.37 8.18
N LYS A 21 9.09 -5.62 7.86
CA LYS A 21 9.45 -6.29 6.60
C LYS A 21 8.69 -5.70 5.40
N VAL A 22 7.41 -5.40 5.57
CA VAL A 22 6.59 -4.72 4.54
C VAL A 22 7.20 -3.36 4.22
N ARG A 23 7.52 -2.56 5.25
CA ARG A 23 8.18 -1.25 5.09
C ARG A 23 9.50 -1.37 4.33
N LYS A 24 10.34 -2.34 4.68
CA LYS A 24 11.62 -2.58 4.01
C LYS A 24 11.44 -2.95 2.53
N THR A 25 10.44 -3.77 2.24
CA THR A 25 10.12 -4.21 0.87
C THR A 25 9.65 -3.05 0.01
N LEU A 26 8.73 -2.23 0.53
CA LEU A 26 8.26 -1.02 -0.15
C LEU A 26 9.39 0.00 -0.37
N ASN A 27 10.27 0.19 0.63
CA ASN A 27 11.49 0.99 0.47
C ASN A 27 12.38 0.47 -0.66
N SER A 28 12.55 -0.85 -0.78
CA SER A 28 13.34 -1.47 -1.86
C SER A 28 12.73 -1.27 -3.25
N LEU A 29 11.43 -0.98 -3.34
CA LEU A 29 10.76 -0.65 -4.62
C LEU A 29 10.91 0.83 -5.00
N GLY A 30 11.37 1.68 -4.07
CA GLY A 30 11.56 3.12 -4.25
C GLY A 30 10.56 4.00 -3.49
N TYR A 31 9.67 3.44 -2.67
CA TYR A 31 8.77 4.23 -1.83
C TYR A 31 9.48 4.68 -0.56
N ILE A 32 9.63 5.98 -0.36
CA ILE A 32 10.18 6.55 0.87
C ILE A 32 9.22 6.39 2.05
N ASP A 33 9.73 6.33 3.28
CA ASP A 33 8.94 6.20 4.51
C ASP A 33 7.81 7.23 4.60
N GLU A 34 8.02 8.46 4.11
CA GLU A 34 7.00 9.53 4.10
C GLU A 34 5.76 9.20 3.26
N ARG A 35 5.85 8.22 2.35
CA ARG A 35 4.73 7.74 1.53
C ARG A 35 4.12 6.45 2.05
N ILE A 36 4.72 5.82 3.05
CA ILE A 36 4.26 4.54 3.60
C ILE A 36 3.54 4.81 4.90
N HIS A 37 2.22 4.60 4.91
CA HIS A 37 1.35 4.88 6.04
C HIS A 37 0.56 3.65 6.45
N GLY A 38 -0.12 3.73 7.60
CA GLY A 38 -1.11 2.74 8.00
C GLY A 38 -0.55 1.33 8.24
N LEU A 39 0.76 1.19 8.43
CA LEU A 39 1.42 -0.09 8.70
C LEU A 39 0.91 -0.67 10.02
N LYS A 40 -0.05 -1.59 9.92
CA LYS A 40 -0.68 -2.25 11.06
C LYS A 40 -0.73 -3.75 10.83
N GLN A 41 -0.16 -4.50 11.78
CA GLN A 41 -0.23 -5.95 11.77
C GLN A 41 -1.59 -6.41 12.30
N GLU A 42 -2.29 -7.24 11.51
CA GLU A 42 -3.53 -7.91 11.89
C GLU A 42 -3.28 -9.43 11.74
N GLY A 43 -2.89 -10.05 12.85
CA GLY A 43 -2.52 -11.47 12.87
C GLY A 43 -1.25 -11.74 12.05
N LYS A 44 -1.38 -12.55 10.99
CA LYS A 44 -0.28 -12.92 10.07
C LYS A 44 -0.14 -11.96 8.88
N ALA A 45 -1.05 -11.00 8.74
CA ALA A 45 -1.03 -10.04 7.66
C ALA A 45 -0.69 -8.64 8.18
N THR A 46 -0.20 -7.78 7.30
CA THR A 46 0.03 -6.37 7.60
C THR A 46 -0.70 -5.52 6.57
N ARG A 47 -1.59 -4.65 7.06
CA ARG A 47 -2.18 -3.60 6.26
C ARG A 47 -1.20 -2.46 6.07
N PHE A 48 -1.25 -1.82 4.92
CA PHE A 48 -0.47 -0.63 4.60
C PHE A 48 -1.25 0.27 3.64
N SER A 49 -0.81 1.53 3.57
CA SER A 49 -1.29 2.52 2.62
C SER A 49 -0.10 3.22 1.98
N LEU A 50 -0.09 3.32 0.66
CA LEU A 50 0.88 4.05 -0.12
C LEU A 50 0.28 5.38 -0.59
N ASP A 51 1.03 6.44 -0.37
CA ASP A 51 0.75 7.75 -0.91
C ASP A 51 1.44 7.89 -2.27
N LEU A 52 0.67 7.78 -3.36
CA LEU A 52 1.18 7.91 -4.73
C LEU A 52 1.09 9.35 -5.27
N ARG A 53 0.81 10.32 -4.40
CA ARG A 53 0.62 11.71 -4.81
C ARG A 53 1.95 12.30 -5.28
N GLU A 54 2.18 12.34 -6.59
CA GLU A 54 3.13 13.27 -7.15
C GLU A 54 2.51 14.67 -7.17
N LYS A 55 3.09 15.60 -6.40
CA LYS A 55 2.67 17.02 -6.37
C LYS A 55 1.18 17.26 -6.09
N GLY A 56 0.54 16.46 -5.24
CA GLY A 56 -0.83 16.71 -4.77
C GLY A 56 -1.96 16.03 -5.57
N GLY A 57 -1.69 14.94 -6.28
CA GLY A 57 -2.74 14.07 -6.86
C GLY A 57 -3.65 13.41 -5.81
N GLN A 58 -4.69 12.71 -6.26
CA GLN A 58 -5.69 12.01 -5.41
C GLN A 58 -5.45 10.49 -5.27
N LEU A 59 -4.33 9.99 -5.78
CA LEU A 59 -4.07 8.55 -5.83
C LEU A 59 -3.38 8.07 -4.56
N CYS A 60 -4.05 7.19 -3.83
CA CYS A 60 -3.43 6.32 -2.84
C CYS A 60 -3.65 4.87 -3.24
N GLU A 61 -2.87 3.98 -2.67
CA GLU A 61 -3.13 2.54 -2.73
C GLU A 61 -3.21 2.02 -1.30
N THR A 62 -4.17 1.16 -1.03
CA THR A 62 -4.18 0.38 0.21
C THR A 62 -3.96 -1.07 -0.13
N GLY A 63 -3.22 -1.75 0.73
CA GLY A 63 -2.93 -3.16 0.51
C GLY A 63 -2.88 -3.94 1.80
N LEU A 64 -3.06 -5.25 1.64
CA LEU A 64 -2.86 -6.24 2.68
C LEU A 64 -1.69 -7.12 2.25
N ALA A 65 -0.58 -7.05 2.97
CA ALA A 65 0.53 -7.96 2.80
C ALA A 65 0.26 -9.21 3.64
N ALA A 66 0.02 -10.34 2.97
CA ALA A 66 -0.29 -11.64 3.60
C ALA A 66 0.57 -12.79 3.04
N GLY A 67 1.70 -12.48 2.39
CA GLY A 67 2.45 -13.49 1.63
C GLY A 67 1.76 -13.76 0.30
N GLU A 68 1.54 -15.02 -0.08
CA GLU A 68 0.89 -15.40 -1.34
C GLU A 68 -0.48 -14.74 -1.57
N GLU A 69 -1.23 -14.46 -0.49
CA GLU A 69 -2.54 -13.82 -0.52
C GLU A 69 -2.48 -12.28 -0.49
N SER A 70 -1.32 -11.69 -0.81
CA SER A 70 -1.19 -10.22 -0.79
C SER A 70 -2.03 -9.56 -1.88
N ASP A 71 -2.74 -8.51 -1.50
CA ASP A 71 -3.61 -7.74 -2.40
C ASP A 71 -3.34 -6.24 -2.26
N VAL A 72 -3.51 -5.50 -3.36
CA VAL A 72 -3.36 -4.05 -3.42
C VAL A 72 -4.49 -3.49 -4.26
N THR A 73 -5.22 -2.54 -3.67
CA THR A 73 -6.33 -1.86 -4.31
C THR A 73 -6.04 -0.36 -4.35
N VAL A 74 -6.34 0.28 -5.47
CA VAL A 74 -6.26 1.74 -5.59
C VAL A 74 -7.38 2.37 -4.76
N CYS A 75 -7.02 3.27 -3.86
CA CYS A 75 -7.96 4.18 -3.23
C CYS A 75 -7.86 5.53 -3.95
N ALA A 76 -8.93 5.92 -4.63
CA ALA A 76 -9.09 7.34 -4.93
C ALA A 76 -9.42 8.00 -3.60
N ASN A 77 -8.44 8.63 -2.95
CA ASN A 77 -8.75 9.45 -1.79
C ASN A 77 -9.48 10.67 -2.34
N PRO A 78 -10.80 10.84 -2.11
CA PRO A 78 -11.41 12.11 -2.44
C PRO A 78 -10.66 13.14 -1.58
N ALA A 79 -9.94 14.05 -2.23
CA ALA A 79 -9.45 15.24 -1.57
C ALA A 79 -10.64 15.80 -0.78
N THR A 80 -10.53 15.90 0.54
CA THR A 80 -11.63 16.26 1.42
C THR A 80 -12.39 17.45 0.83
N GLY A 81 -13.60 17.16 0.37
CA GLY A 81 -14.48 18.04 -0.38
C GLY A 81 -15.71 17.21 -0.71
N GLU A 82 -16.79 17.51 -0.03
CA GLU A 82 -18.10 16.87 -0.18
C GLU A 82 -18.45 16.66 -1.65
N VAL A 83 -18.81 15.43 -2.01
CA VAL A 83 -19.84 15.21 -3.03
C VAL A 83 -20.86 14.24 -2.45
N ALA A 84 -21.94 14.83 -1.94
CA ALA A 84 -23.24 14.19 -2.03
C ALA A 84 -23.63 13.99 -3.51
N VAL A 85 -24.67 13.17 -3.72
CA VAL A 85 -25.43 12.83 -4.95
C VAL A 85 -24.95 11.58 -5.69
N GLU A 86 -25.76 10.53 -5.91
CA GLU A 86 -27.23 10.32 -5.80
C GLU A 86 -27.56 8.96 -5.16
#